data_AF-A0A916D843-F1
#
_entry.id   AF-A0A916D843-F1
#
_cell.length_a   1.000
_cell.length_b   1.000
_cell.length_c   1.000
_cell.angle_alpha   90.00
_cell.angle_beta   90.00
_cell.angle_gamma   90.00
#
_symmetry.space_group_name_H-M   'P 1'
#
loop_
_entity.id
_entity.type
_entity.pdbx_description
1 polymer ?
#
loop_
_entity_poly.entity_id
_entity_poly.type
_entity_poly.pdbx_seq_one_letter_code
_entity_poly.pdbx_strand_id
1 'polypeptide(L)' 'MKSRVQELAERINMTCDEFIGEMRKRGCSEPTALKIWKGEYENYENYNDNNVQLSSLRKAAEVLSARTGMLMPK' A
#
# COMPACT_ATOMS: atom_id res chain seq x y z
N MET A 1 -7.07 -6.09 -12.89
CA MET A 1 -7.66 -6.45 -11.59
C MET A 1 -7.30 -5.34 -10.62
N LYS A 2 -8.24 -4.86 -9.80
CA LYS A 2 -7.91 -3.82 -8.81
C LYS A 2 -7.09 -4.44 -7.67
N SER A 3 -6.11 -3.70 -7.15
CA SER A 3 -5.38 -4.13 -5.95
C SER A 3 -6.25 -3.97 -4.70
N ARG A 4 -5.92 -4.66 -3.61
CA ARG A 4 -6.59 -4.48 -2.32
C ARG A 4 -6.49 -3.03 -1.83
N VAL A 5 -5.37 -2.37 -2.09
CA VAL A 5 -5.18 -0.96 -1.74
C VAL A 5 -6.18 -0.08 -2.48
N GLN A 6 -6.40 -0.33 -3.78
CA GLN A 6 -7.40 0.38 -4.57
C GLN A 6 -8.82 0.12 -4.06
N GLU A 7 -9.15 -1.12 -3.72
CA GLU A 7 -10.45 -1.48 -3.12
C GLU A 7 -10.71 -0.73 -1.79
N LEU A 8 -9.69 -0.59 -0.95
CA LEU A 8 -9.80 0.11 0.33
C LEU A 8 -9.86 1.63 0.14
N ALA A 9 -9.07 2.16 -0.78
CA ALA A 9 -9.06 3.59 -1.10
C ALA A 9 -10.42 4.06 -1.64
N GLU A 10 -11.05 3.26 -2.49
CA GLU A 10 -12.40 3.55 -3.02
C GLU A 10 -13.46 3.68 -1.92
N ARG A 11 -13.36 2.90 -0.84
CA ARG A 11 -14.32 2.97 0.28
C ARG A 11 -14.27 4.28 1.05
N ILE A 12 -13.13 4.97 1.00
CA ILE A 12 -12.91 6.25 1.68
C ILE A 12 -12.79 7.41 0.67
N ASN A 13 -13.16 7.20 -0.60
CA ASN A 13 -13.04 8.17 -1.70
C ASN A 13 -11.64 8.76 -1.87
N MET A 14 -10.59 7.95 -1.62
CA MET A 14 -9.20 8.38 -1.75
C MET A 14 -8.66 8.09 -3.16
N THR A 15 -8.11 9.11 -3.79
CA THR A 15 -7.43 9.01 -5.09
C THR A 15 -6.00 8.47 -4.95
N CYS A 16 -5.41 8.07 -6.07
CA CYS A 16 -4.01 7.63 -6.12
C CYS A 16 -3.05 8.73 -5.63
N ASP A 17 -3.26 9.98 -6.07
CA ASP A 17 -2.38 11.11 -5.73
C ASP A 17 -2.47 11.46 -4.24
N GLU A 18 -3.67 11.41 -3.65
CA GLU A 18 -3.88 11.60 -2.22
C GLU A 18 -3.20 10.49 -1.41
N PHE A 19 -3.37 9.23 -1.83
CA PHE A 19 -2.69 8.09 -1.20
C PHE A 19 -1.17 8.26 -1.24
N ILE A 20 -0.60 8.59 -2.39
CA ILE A 20 0.84 8.83 -2.56
C ILE A 20 1.29 10.00 -1.67
N GLY A 21 0.53 11.09 -1.62
CA GLY A 21 0.81 12.23 -0.76
C GLY A 21 0.85 11.86 0.72
N GLU A 22 -0.14 11.10 1.20
CA GLU A 22 -0.20 10.63 2.59
C GLU A 22 0.90 9.64 2.95
N MET A 23 1.30 8.78 2.00
CA MET A 23 2.43 7.86 2.17
C MET A 23 3.75 8.62 2.27
N ARG A 24 3.95 9.67 1.47
CA ARG A 24 5.15 10.53 1.53
C ARG A 24 5.27 11.25 2.86
N LYS A 25 4.16 11.75 3.43
CA LYS A 25 4.13 12.35 4.77
C LYS A 25 4.61 11.39 5.87
N ARG A 26 4.46 10.07 5.65
CA ARG A 26 4.89 8.99 6.56
C ARG A 26 6.29 8.45 6.23
N GLY A 27 7.05 9.14 5.37
CA GLY A 27 8.42 8.77 5.01
C GLY A 27 8.52 7.56 4.08
N CYS A 28 7.47 7.26 3.30
CA CYS A 28 7.58 6.33 2.17
C CYS A 28 7.99 7.10 0.91
N SER A 29 8.90 6.53 0.12
CA SER A 29 9.23 7.10 -1.19
C SER A 29 8.05 6.94 -2.14
N GLU A 30 7.90 7.89 -3.06
CA GLU A 30 6.86 7.84 -4.09
C GLU A 30 6.89 6.55 -4.94
N PRO A 31 8.06 6.04 -5.38
CA PRO A 31 8.13 4.74 -6.03
C PRO A 31 7.55 3.61 -5.16
N THR A 32 7.82 3.61 -3.85
CA THR A 32 7.29 2.59 -2.93
C THR A 32 5.77 2.71 -2.79
N ALA A 33 5.26 3.93 -2.63
CA ALA A 33 3.81 4.18 -2.54
C ALA A 33 3.09 3.70 -3.81
N LEU A 34 3.68 3.96 -4.99
CA LEU A 34 3.11 3.52 -6.26
C LEU A 34 3.11 2.00 -6.41
N LYS A 35 4.17 1.30 -5.98
CA LYS A 35 4.21 -0.18 -5.94
C LYS A 35 3.11 -0.76 -5.05
N ILE A 36 2.91 -0.16 -3.87
CA ILE A 36 1.85 -0.55 -2.94
C ILE A 36 0.47 -0.31 -3.57
N TRP A 37 0.26 0.86 -4.18
CA TRP A 37 -0.99 1.18 -4.88
C TRP A 37 -1.31 0.16 -5.98
N LYS A 38 -0.30 -0.26 -6.75
CA LYS A 38 -0.44 -1.27 -7.80
C LYS A 38 -0.66 -2.69 -7.28
N GLY A 39 -0.55 -2.93 -5.97
CA GLY A 39 -0.69 -4.26 -5.38
C GLY A 39 0.49 -5.18 -5.68
N GLU A 40 1.68 -4.64 -5.99
CA GLU A 40 2.85 -5.48 -6.32
C GLU A 40 3.19 -6.43 -5.16
N TYR A 41 2.91 -6.02 -3.92
CA TYR A 41 3.07 -6.83 -2.70
C TYR A 41 2.18 -8.07 -2.59
N GLU A 42 1.11 -8.14 -3.37
CA GLU A 42 0.11 -9.22 -3.25
C GLU A 42 0.57 -10.53 -3.89
N ASN A 43 1.61 -10.48 -4.73
CA ASN A 43 2.09 -11.62 -5.52
C ASN A 43 3.48 -12.14 -5.08
N TYR A 44 4.00 -11.72 -3.91
CA TYR A 44 5.34 -12.14 -3.50
C TYR A 44 5.30 -13.42 -2.66
N GLU A 45 6.00 -14.46 -3.15
CA GLU A 45 6.24 -15.70 -2.41
C GLU A 45 7.45 -15.58 -1.45
N ASN A 46 8.32 -14.58 -1.64
CA ASN A 46 9.48 -14.34 -0.79
C ASN A 46 9.67 -12.85 -0.49
N TYR A 47 9.78 -12.49 0.80
CA TYR A 47 10.01 -11.12 1.28
C TYR A 47 11.33 -10.46 0.79
N ASN A 48 12.20 -11.22 0.12
CA ASN A 48 13.47 -10.76 -0.43
C ASN A 48 13.37 -10.14 -1.84
N ASP A 49 12.22 -10.22 -2.51
CA ASP A 49 12.07 -9.81 -3.93
C ASP A 49 11.96 -8.29 -4.18
N ASN A 50 12.52 -7.49 -3.28
CA ASN A 50 12.73 -6.05 -3.38
C ASN A 50 11.51 -5.13 -3.15
N ASN A 51 11.71 -4.26 -2.15
CA ASN A 51 11.21 -2.88 -2.03
C ASN A 51 9.86 -2.59 -1.35
N VAL A 52 9.06 -3.58 -0.96
CA VAL A 52 7.89 -3.31 -0.11
C VAL A 52 8.06 -3.99 1.24
N GLN A 53 8.58 -3.23 2.20
CA GLN A 53 8.75 -3.68 3.59
C GLN A 53 7.40 -3.71 4.32
N LEU A 54 7.28 -4.60 5.32
CA LEU A 54 6.12 -4.64 6.22
C LEU A 54 5.84 -3.28 6.88
N SER A 55 6.89 -2.51 7.18
CA SER A 55 6.79 -1.14 7.70
C SER A 55 6.03 -0.21 6.73
N SER A 56 6.25 -0.35 5.42
CA SER A 56 5.53 0.42 4.39
C SER A 56 4.07 -0.02 4.27
N LEU A 57 3.79 -1.32 4.40
CA LEU A 57 2.40 -1.84 4.42
C LEU A 57 1.63 -1.39 5.68
N ARG A 58 2.30 -1.29 6.84
CA ARG A 58 1.69 -0.71 8.05
C ARG A 58 1.27 0.73 7.84
N LYS A 59 2.14 1.56 7.25
CA LYS A 59 1.83 2.95 6.91
C LYS A 59 0.66 3.05 5.91
N ALA A 60 0.64 2.19 4.89
CA ALA A 60 -0.46 2.13 3.94
C ALA A 60 -1.79 1.76 4.62
N ALA A 61 -1.77 0.81 5.55
CA ALA A 61 -2.95 0.45 6.32
C ALA A 61 -3.47 1.63 7.17
N GLU A 62 -2.58 2.38 7.81
CA GLU A 62 -2.94 3.61 8.54
C GLU A 62 -3.57 4.67 7.62
N VAL A 63 -2.97 4.91 6.44
CA VAL A 63 -3.51 5.86 5.43
C VAL A 63 -4.93 5.46 5.00
N LEU A 64 -5.16 4.17 4.82
CA LEU A 64 -6.44 3.62 4.36
C LEU A 64 -7.46 3.39 5.49
N SER A 65 -7.14 3.76 6.73
CA SER A 65 -7.96 3.43 7.91
C SER A 65 -8.29 1.94 8.02
N ALA A 66 -7.35 1.08 7.59
CA ALA A 66 -7.47 -0.36 7.53
C ALA A 66 -6.53 -1.03 8.55
N ARG A 67 -6.79 -2.30 8.85
CA ARG A 67 -5.85 -3.11 9.65
C ARG A 67 -4.73 -3.63 8.75
N THR A 68 -3.49 -3.65 9.25
CA THR A 68 -2.34 -4.18 8.49
C THR A 68 -2.57 -5.60 7.96
N GLY A 69 -3.30 -6.44 8.70
CA GLY A 69 -3.68 -7.80 8.26
C GLY A 69 -4.49 -7.85 6.96
N MET A 70 -5.15 -6.75 6.57
CA MET A 70 -5.87 -6.65 5.30
C MET A 70 -4.94 -6.44 4.09
N LEU A 71 -3.70 -5.98 4.32
CA LEU A 71 -2.68 -5.75 3.30
C LEU A 71 -1.57 -6.81 3.34
N MET A 72 -1.80 -7.94 3.99
CA MET A 72 -0.84 -9.04 3.98
C MET A 72 -0.88 -9.76 2.62
N PRO A 73 0.29 -10.21 2.10
CA PRO A 73 0.35 -11.09 0.93
C PRO A 73 -0.51 -12.34 1.14
N LYS A 74 -1.00 -12.94 0.05
CA LYS A 74 -1.77 -14.19 0.10
C LYS A 74 -0.89 -15.40 0.39
#